data_AF-A0A662RFS3-F1
#
_entry.id   AF-A0A662RFS3-F1
#
_cell.length_a   1.000
_cell.length_b   1.000
_cell.length_c   1.000
_cell.angle_alpha   90.00
_cell.angle_beta   90.00
_cell.angle_gamma   90.00
#
_symmetry.space_group_name_H-M   'P 1'
#
loop_
_entity.id
_entity.type
_entity.pdbx_description
1 polymer ?
#
loop_
_entity_poly.entity_id
_entity_poly.type
_entity_poly.pdbx_seq_one_letter_code
_entity_poly.pdbx_strand_id
1 'polypeptide(L)'
;MGLEVIALTTAQIGTLFSATGRYREALQNFMTAAAIFEKLGSPYLKTVLNCIDTIKQELDEEQFSQYLRNFSDLYNHPHHP
;
A
#
# COMPACT_ATOMS: atom_id res chain seq x y z
N MET A 1 -1.76 -18.05 -9.67
CA MET A 1 -0.94 -17.26 -10.61
C MET A 1 -1.48 -15.83 -10.84
N GLY A 2 -2.76 -15.61 -11.14
CA GLY A 2 -3.26 -14.25 -11.46
C GLY A 2 -3.13 -13.20 -10.36
N LEU A 3 -3.50 -13.53 -9.11
CA LEU A 3 -3.47 -12.58 -7.99
C LEU A 3 -2.05 -12.12 -7.61
N GLU A 4 -1.06 -13.00 -7.75
CA GLU A 4 0.33 -12.66 -7.46
C GLU A 4 0.90 -11.69 -8.49
N VAL A 5 0.60 -11.89 -9.78
CA VAL A 5 0.99 -10.95 -10.85
C VAL A 5 0.33 -9.58 -10.65
N ILE A 6 -0.95 -9.56 -10.24
CA ILE A 6 -1.65 -8.32 -9.89
C ILE A 6 -0.91 -7.61 -8.75
N ALA A 7 -0.61 -8.32 -7.65
CA ALA A 7 0.09 -7.74 -6.50
C ALA A 7 1.49 -7.21 -6.85
N LEU A 8 2.24 -7.93 -7.69
CA LEU A 8 3.55 -7.47 -8.19
C LEU A 8 3.42 -6.19 -9.01
N THR A 9 2.46 -6.15 -9.94
CA THR A 9 2.21 -4.97 -10.78
C THR A 9 1.79 -3.78 -9.92
N THR A 10 0.89 -4.00 -8.96
CA THR A 10 0.46 -2.97 -8.02
C THR A 10 1.63 -2.46 -7.18
N ALA A 11 2.49 -3.34 -6.67
CA ALA A 11 3.69 -2.93 -5.93
C ALA A 11 4.65 -2.10 -6.79
N GLN A 12 4.84 -2.45 -8.07
CA GLN A 12 5.66 -1.67 -9.00
C GLN A 12 5.09 -0.26 -9.26
N ILE A 13 3.77 -0.13 -9.39
CA ILE A 13 3.10 1.18 -9.48
C ILE A 13 3.31 1.99 -8.19
N GLY A 14 3.24 1.33 -7.03
CA GLY A 14 3.56 1.95 -5.74
C GLY A 14 4.98 2.52 -5.71
N THR A 15 5.96 1.76 -6.21
CA THR A 15 7.35 2.21 -6.33
C THR A 15 7.49 3.43 -7.25
N LEU A 16 6.77 3.46 -8.38
CA LEU A 16 6.78 4.60 -9.29
C LEU A 16 6.22 5.87 -8.63
N PHE A 17 5.10 5.74 -7.90
CA PHE A 17 4.55 6.88 -7.15
C PHE A 17 5.47 7.33 -6.01
N SER A 18 6.09 6.40 -5.30
CA SER A 18 7.06 6.72 -4.26
C SER A 18 8.25 7.51 -4.82
N ALA A 19 8.80 7.10 -5.97
CA ALA A 19 9.90 7.78 -6.63
C ALA A 19 9.56 9.19 -7.13
N THR A 20 8.26 9.52 -7.26
CA THR A 20 7.77 10.84 -7.67
C THR A 20 7.25 11.69 -6.52
N GLY A 21 7.46 11.27 -5.27
CA GLY A 21 6.97 11.95 -4.06
C GLY A 21 5.46 11.84 -3.85
N ARG A 22 4.76 11.05 -4.66
CA ARG A 22 3.32 10.81 -4.60
C ARG A 22 3.01 9.74 -3.55
N TYR A 23 3.35 10.04 -2.30
CA TYR A 23 3.34 9.08 -1.19
C TYR A 23 1.94 8.54 -0.88
N ARG A 24 0.88 9.33 -1.07
CA ARG A 24 -0.51 8.89 -0.88
C ARG A 24 -0.88 7.77 -1.84
N GLU A 25 -0.64 7.96 -3.14
CA GLU A 25 -0.89 6.92 -4.14
C GLU A 25 0.04 5.73 -3.98
N ALA A 26 1.29 5.96 -3.58
CA ALA A 26 2.25 4.89 -3.30
C ALA A 26 1.76 3.97 -2.17
N LEU A 27 1.36 4.54 -1.03
CA LEU A 27 0.83 3.79 0.11
C LEU A 27 -0.42 2.98 -0.27
N GLN A 28 -1.30 3.53 -1.11
CA GLN A 28 -2.53 2.82 -1.52
C GLN A 28 -2.19 1.55 -2.31
N ASN A 29 -1.25 1.68 -3.23
CA ASN A 29 -0.78 0.56 -4.03
C ASN A 29 -0.04 -0.47 -3.17
N PHE A 30 0.86 -0.02 -2.29
CA PHE A 30 1.58 -0.93 -1.40
C PHE A 30 0.66 -1.66 -0.42
N MET A 31 -0.32 -1.00 0.20
CA MET A 31 -1.28 -1.66 1.10
C MET A 31 -2.16 -2.68 0.36
N THR A 32 -2.57 -2.34 -0.87
CA THR A 32 -3.32 -3.28 -1.72
C THR A 32 -2.49 -4.52 -2.06
N ALA A 33 -1.22 -4.33 -2.46
CA ALA A 33 -0.31 -5.42 -2.75
C ALA A 33 0.00 -6.27 -1.50
N ALA A 34 0.22 -5.63 -0.35
CA ALA A 34 0.47 -6.30 0.92
C ALA A 34 -0.71 -7.20 1.33
N ALA A 35 -1.95 -6.72 1.23
CA ALA A 35 -3.14 -7.52 1.54
C ALA A 35 -3.27 -8.77 0.65
N ILE A 36 -2.85 -8.69 -0.62
CA ILE A 36 -2.84 -9.86 -1.52
C ILE A 36 -1.69 -10.80 -1.16
N PHE A 37 -0.46 -10.28 -0.98
CA PHE A 37 0.70 -11.10 -0.63
C PHE A 37 0.52 -11.82 0.71
N GLU A 38 -0.10 -11.18 1.71
CA GLU A 38 -0.47 -11.79 2.98
C GLU A 38 -1.42 -12.96 2.80
N LYS A 39 -2.51 -12.78 2.04
CA LYS A 39 -3.47 -13.86 1.72
C LYS A 39 -2.83 -15.04 0.99
N LEU A 40 -1.80 -14.77 0.18
CA LEU A 40 -1.09 -15.79 -0.59
C LEU A 40 0.10 -16.41 0.16
N GLY A 41 0.47 -15.90 1.35
CA GLY A 41 1.70 -16.31 2.04
C GLY A 41 2.97 -16.01 1.23
N SER A 42 2.93 -14.97 0.40
CA SER A 42 4.01 -14.66 -0.56
C SER A 42 5.20 -13.99 0.14
N PRO A 43 6.45 -14.35 -0.20
CA PRO A 43 7.64 -13.74 0.39
C PRO A 43 7.79 -12.25 0.04
N TYR A 44 7.12 -11.78 -1.02
CA TYR A 44 7.12 -10.37 -1.42
C TYR A 44 6.42 -9.45 -0.42
N LEU A 45 5.64 -10.01 0.52
CA LEU A 45 5.05 -9.23 1.61
C LEU A 45 6.09 -8.41 2.35
N LYS A 46 7.24 -9.01 2.70
CA LYS A 46 8.31 -8.32 3.43
C LYS A 46 8.86 -7.13 2.63
N THR A 47 9.03 -7.29 1.32
CA THR A 47 9.52 -6.22 0.45
C THR A 47 8.54 -5.04 0.44
N VAL A 48 7.24 -5.32 0.30
CA VAL A 48 6.22 -4.26 0.27
C VAL A 48 6.10 -3.54 1.62
N LEU A 49 6.19 -4.27 2.74
CA LEU A 49 6.18 -3.66 4.07
C LEU A 49 7.38 -2.71 4.26
N ASN A 50 8.57 -3.10 3.79
CA ASN A 50 9.73 -2.20 3.82
C ASN A 50 9.48 -0.92 3.01
N CYS A 51 8.82 -1.00 1.85
CA CYS A 51 8.48 0.20 1.07
C CYS A 51 7.51 1.12 1.83
N ILE A 52 6.55 0.55 2.57
CA ILE A 52 5.64 1.32 3.42
C ILE A 52 6.42 2.00 4.55
N ASP A 53 7.34 1.27 5.20
CA ASP A 53 8.17 1.82 6.28
C ASP A 53 9.07 2.96 5.79
N THR A 54 9.65 2.85 4.59
CA THR A 54 10.40 3.96 3.96
C THR A 54 9.53 5.20 3.82
N ILE A 55 8.30 5.06 3.28
CA ILE A 55 7.39 6.21 3.15
C ILE A 55 6.99 6.77 4.52
N LYS A 56 6.80 5.90 5.52
CA LYS A 56 6.51 6.33 6.90
C LYS A 56 7.64 7.19 7.48
N GLN A 57 8.89 6.93 7.13
CA GLN A 57 10.03 7.76 7.57
C GLN A 57 10.09 9.11 6.85
N GLU A 58 9.59 9.19 5.61
CA GLU A 58 9.54 10.41 4.81
C GLU A 58 8.34 11.32 5.17
N LEU A 59 7.29 10.75 5.78
CA LEU A 59 6.11 11.48 6.24
C LEU A 59 6.18 11.75 7.74
N ASP A 60 5.66 12.89 8.19
CA ASP A 60 5.40 13.09 9.61
C ASP A 60 4.40 12.03 10.13
N GLU A 61 4.58 11.58 11.38
CA GLU A 61 3.75 10.53 11.99
C GLU A 61 2.25 10.86 11.93
N GLU A 62 1.90 12.14 12.03
CA GLU A 62 0.52 12.62 11.92
C GLU A 62 -0.04 12.39 10.52
N GLN A 63 0.70 12.74 9.46
CA GLN A 63 0.26 12.56 8.08
C GLN A 63 0.07 11.08 7.74
N PHE A 64 0.98 10.23 8.22
CA PHE A 64 0.87 8.79 8.05
C PHE A 64 -0.33 8.22 8.82
N SER A 65 -0.56 8.65 10.05
CA SER A 65 -1.69 8.22 10.88
C SER A 65 -3.04 8.64 10.30
N GLN A 66 -3.13 9.87 9.78
CA GLN A 66 -4.31 10.35 9.06
C GLN A 66 -4.56 9.52 7.80
N TYR A 67 -3.51 9.16 7.07
CA TYR A 67 -3.63 8.29 5.91
C TYR A 67 -4.21 6.91 6.29
N LEU A 68 -3.68 6.28 7.35
CA LEU A 68 -4.17 4.99 7.82
C LEU A 68 -5.65 5.04 8.23
N ARG A 69 -6.07 6.09 8.95
CA ARG A 69 -7.47 6.30 9.31
C ARG A 69 -8.36 6.40 8.06
N ASN A 70 -7.99 7.28 7.12
CA ASN A 70 -8.77 7.48 5.90
C ASN A 70 -8.85 6.21 5.05
N PHE A 71 -7.75 5.43 4.98
CA PHE A 71 -7.73 4.15 4.29
C PHE A 71 -8.66 3.15 4.98
N SER A 72 -8.61 3.03 6.31
CA SER A 72 -9.53 2.14 7.04
C SER A 72 -10.99 2.55 6.85
N ASP A 73 -11.29 3.84 6.82
CA ASP A 73 -12.66 4.34 6.63
C ASP A 73 -13.18 4.03 5.22
N LEU A 74 -12.32 4.15 4.19
CA LEU A 74 -12.65 3.84 2.79
C LEU A 74 -12.99 2.35 2.58
N TYR A 75 -12.36 1.44 3.31
CA TYR A 75 -12.60 0.00 3.20
C TYR A 75 -13.63 -0.54 4.21
N ASN A 76 -13.91 0.19 5.29
CA ASN A 76 -14.92 -0.18 6.29
C ASN A 76 -16.31 0.42 6.04
N HIS A 77 -16.42 1.47 5.22
CA HIS A 77 -17.69 1.90 4.65
C HIS A 77 -17.84 1.33 3.23
N PRO A 78 -18.63 0.27 3.00
CA PRO A 78 -19.02 -0.07 1.65
C PRO A 78 -19.70 1.17 1.07
N HIS A 79 -19.19 1.67 -0.04
CA HIS A 79 -19.87 2.68 -0.86
C HIS A 79 -21.30 2.18 -1.11
N HIS A 80 -22.24 2.68 -0.31
CA HIS A 80 -23.65 2.55 -0.61
C HIS A 80 -23.93 3.66 -1.64
N PRO A 81 -24.31 3.31 -2.88
CA PRO A 81 -24.72 4.31 -3.88
C PRO A 81 -25.91 5.12 -3.40
#